data_AF-A0A7C4S5T3-F1
#
_entry.id   AF-A0A7C4S5T3-F1
#
_cell.length_a   1.000
_cell.length_b   1.000
_cell.length_c   1.000
_cell.angle_alpha   90.00
_cell.angle_beta   90.00
_cell.angle_gamma   90.00
#
_symmetry.space_group_name_H-M   'P 1'
#
loop_
_entity.id
_entity.type
_entity.pdbx_description
1 polymer ?
#
loop_
_entity_poly.entity_id
_entity_poly.type
_entity_poly.pdbx_seq_one_letter_code
_entity_poly.pdbx_strand_id
1 'polypeptide(L)'
;MLQLLKELVEIKSVSGFEDELRDYLKEKIDDLGFYSKIDKAGNVIVEGSSDLWFVTHMDTVPIKAEFRYDGEFAYGTGVCDAKGSIAAILSAISKIDELNLNFAFFVDEEESGNGSKHFSQNYTGRAVVMEPTDLKIATIQFGSAEVILKFKGKSSSRCLLG
;
A
#
# COMPACT_ATOMS: atom_id res chain seq x y z
N MET A 1 -0.14 -12.88 13.36
CA MET A 1 0.13 -12.49 11.96
C MET A 1 -0.98 -12.93 11.01
N LEU A 2 -1.32 -14.23 10.87
CA LEU A 2 -2.38 -14.66 9.93
C LEU A 2 -3.74 -14.01 10.20
N GLN A 3 -4.17 -13.94 11.46
CA GLN A 3 -5.43 -13.29 11.84
C GLN A 3 -5.45 -11.79 11.49
N LEU A 4 -4.33 -11.09 11.73
CA LEU A 4 -4.17 -9.69 11.34
C LEU A 4 -4.23 -9.51 9.82
N LEU A 5 -3.56 -10.38 9.07
CA LEU A 5 -3.60 -10.37 7.62
C LEU A 5 -5.02 -10.57 7.10
N LYS A 6 -5.78 -11.51 7.69
CA LYS A 6 -7.18 -11.73 7.37
C LYS A 6 -8.01 -10.45 7.59
N GLU A 7 -7.89 -9.83 8.76
CA GLU A 7 -8.60 -8.58 9.09
C GLU A 7 -8.30 -7.48 8.07
N LEU A 8 -7.02 -7.28 7.73
CA LEU A 8 -6.60 -6.28 6.74
C LEU A 8 -7.18 -6.56 5.36
N VAL A 9 -7.19 -7.81 4.91
CA VAL A 9 -7.65 -8.22 3.57
C VAL A 9 -9.17 -8.14 3.44
N GLU A 10 -9.90 -8.45 4.52
CA GLU A 10 -11.37 -8.38 4.54
C GLU A 10 -11.88 -6.94 4.46
N ILE A 11 -11.11 -5.96 4.95
CA ILE A 11 -11.42 -4.54 4.78
C ILE A 11 -11.06 -4.12 3.35
N LYS A 12 -12.05 -3.62 2.60
CA LYS A 12 -11.83 -3.17 1.22
C LYS A 12 -11.07 -1.84 1.22
N SER A 13 -10.05 -1.76 0.38
CA SER A 13 -9.23 -0.56 0.21
C SER A 13 -8.81 -0.44 -1.25
N VAL A 14 -9.78 -0.33 -2.16
CA VAL A 14 -9.46 -0.05 -3.56
C VAL A 14 -8.86 1.36 -3.62
N SER A 15 -7.92 1.64 -4.53
CA SER A 15 -7.31 2.96 -4.68
C SER A 15 -8.37 4.07 -4.73
N GLY A 16 -8.19 5.10 -3.91
CA GLY A 16 -9.14 6.21 -3.70
C GLY A 16 -10.29 5.92 -2.71
N PHE A 17 -10.38 4.71 -2.14
CA PHE A 17 -11.39 4.29 -1.16
C PHE A 17 -10.76 3.62 0.07
N GLU A 18 -9.61 4.12 0.52
CA GLU A 18 -8.81 3.53 1.59
C GLU A 18 -9.25 3.92 3.01
N ASP A 19 -10.24 4.81 3.15
CA ASP A 19 -10.64 5.43 4.43
C ASP A 19 -10.90 4.42 5.55
N GLU A 20 -11.65 3.35 5.27
CA GLU A 20 -11.99 2.33 6.27
C GLU A 20 -10.75 1.58 6.78
N LEU A 21 -9.84 1.20 5.88
CA LEU A 21 -8.60 0.53 6.25
C LEU A 21 -7.67 1.49 6.98
N ARG A 22 -7.60 2.74 6.55
CA ARG A 22 -6.80 3.78 7.21
C ARG A 22 -7.23 3.98 8.66
N ASP A 23 -8.52 4.07 8.91
CA ASP A 23 -9.06 4.28 10.25
C ASP A 23 -8.82 3.04 11.12
N TYR A 24 -9.03 1.84 10.59
CA TYR A 24 -8.66 0.58 11.27
C TYR A 24 -7.17 0.54 11.63
N LEU A 25 -6.27 0.92 10.71
CA LEU A 25 -4.83 0.94 10.95
C LEU A 25 -4.46 1.91 12.06
N LYS A 26 -5.07 3.10 12.06
CA LYS A 26 -4.87 4.09 13.12
C LYS A 26 -5.28 3.53 14.49
N GLU A 27 -6.49 2.98 14.60
CA GLU A 27 -6.96 2.36 15.84
C GLU A 27 -6.03 1.23 16.27
N LYS A 28 -5.57 0.39 15.33
CA LYS A 28 -4.66 -0.71 15.62
C LYS A 28 -3.30 -0.25 16.15
N ILE A 29 -2.77 0.85 15.61
CA ILE A 29 -1.50 1.43 16.06
C ILE A 29 -1.67 2.05 17.45
N ASP A 30 -2.77 2.76 17.67
CA ASP A 30 -3.11 3.37 18.96
C ASP A 30 -3.28 2.30 20.05
N ASP A 31 -3.93 1.17 19.75
CA ASP A 31 -4.07 -0.01 20.63
C ASP A 31 -2.72 -0.64 21.01
N LEU A 32 -1.71 -0.49 20.16
CA LEU A 32 -0.34 -0.95 20.41
C LEU A 32 0.48 0.07 21.22
N GLY A 33 -0.12 1.21 21.61
CA GLY A 33 0.51 2.24 22.42
C GLY A 33 1.37 3.23 21.63
N PHE A 34 1.29 3.22 20.30
CA PHE A 34 2.02 4.15 19.44
C PHE A 34 1.10 5.23 18.88
N TYR A 35 1.65 6.39 18.56
CA TYR A 35 0.89 7.48 17.97
C TYR A 35 1.00 7.47 16.46
N SER A 36 -0.13 7.45 15.77
CA SER A 36 -0.20 7.66 14.32
C SER A 36 -0.87 8.98 13.94
N LYS A 37 -0.42 9.58 12.84
CA LYS A 37 -1.06 10.74 12.21
C LYS A 37 -1.46 10.43 10.78
N ILE A 38 -2.51 11.08 10.31
CA ILE A 38 -2.92 11.05 8.91
C ILE A 38 -2.41 12.34 8.27
N ASP A 39 -1.60 12.24 7.21
CA ASP A 39 -1.09 13.41 6.50
C ASP A 39 -2.13 13.99 5.51
N LYS A 40 -1.75 15.04 4.77
CA LYS A 40 -2.67 15.70 3.83
C LYS A 40 -3.02 14.85 2.61
N ALA A 41 -2.22 13.84 2.28
CA ALA A 41 -2.52 12.90 1.21
C ALA A 41 -3.44 11.76 1.67
N GLY A 42 -3.55 11.54 2.99
CA GLY A 42 -4.30 10.43 3.55
C GLY A 42 -3.43 9.27 4.00
N ASN A 43 -2.10 9.41 3.96
CA ASN A 43 -1.18 8.38 4.43
C ASN A 43 -1.24 8.25 5.95
N VAL A 44 -1.09 7.03 6.47
CA VAL A 44 -0.85 6.81 7.91
C VAL A 44 0.65 6.90 8.17
N ILE A 45 1.06 7.81 9.06
CA ILE A 45 2.45 8.08 9.38
C ILE A 45 2.71 7.82 10.87
N VAL A 46 3.77 7.09 11.18
CA VAL A 46 4.26 6.87 12.55
C VAL A 46 5.75 7.19 12.60
N GLU A 47 6.11 8.13 13.47
CA GLU A 47 7.48 8.61 13.66
C GLU A 47 8.03 8.11 14.99
N GLY A 48 9.12 7.36 14.93
CA GLY A 48 9.92 6.93 16.06
C GLY A 48 11.27 7.67 16.11
N SER A 49 12.19 7.16 16.92
CA SER A 49 13.54 7.74 17.10
C SER A 49 14.55 7.20 16.07
N SER A 50 14.23 7.30 14.77
CA SER A 50 15.05 6.75 13.68
C SER A 50 15.07 7.61 12.43
N ASP A 51 16.10 7.44 11.60
CA ASP A 51 16.16 7.99 10.23
C ASP A 51 15.72 6.96 9.17
N LEU A 52 15.38 5.74 9.59
CA LEU A 52 14.96 4.64 8.74
C LEU A 52 13.43 4.50 8.72
N TRP A 53 12.88 4.48 7.51
CA TRP A 53 11.47 4.31 7.21
C TRP A 53 11.18 2.92 6.66
N PHE A 54 10.16 2.25 7.19
CA PHE A 54 9.54 1.08 6.58
C PHE A 54 8.23 1.51 5.95
N VAL A 55 8.14 1.43 4.63
CA VAL A 55 6.99 1.98 3.89
C VAL A 55 6.37 0.91 3.00
N THR A 56 5.05 0.95 2.86
CA THR A 56 4.26 0.09 1.98
C THR A 56 2.96 0.83 1.67
N HIS A 57 2.15 0.34 0.74
CA HIS A 57 0.85 0.92 0.45
C HIS A 57 -0.30 0.08 1.05
N MET A 58 -1.45 0.73 1.27
CA MET A 58 -2.66 0.13 1.84
C MET A 58 -3.75 -0.12 0.81
N ASP A 59 -3.68 0.59 -0.32
CA ASP A 59 -4.61 0.44 -1.41
C ASP A 59 -4.37 -0.88 -2.15
N THR A 60 -5.33 -1.24 -2.99
CA THR A 60 -5.34 -2.47 -3.78
C THR A 60 -6.02 -2.19 -5.10
N VAL A 61 -5.69 -2.99 -6.12
CA VAL A 61 -6.56 -3.15 -7.29
C VAL A 61 -7.99 -3.60 -6.90
N PRO A 62 -8.99 -3.46 -7.81
CA PRO A 62 -10.33 -4.00 -7.59
C PRO A 62 -10.32 -5.46 -7.14
N ILE A 63 -11.15 -5.78 -6.15
CA ILE A 63 -11.18 -7.11 -5.51
C ILE A 63 -11.46 -8.21 -6.52
N LYS A 64 -10.51 -9.15 -6.64
CA LYS A 64 -10.57 -10.32 -7.53
C LYS A 64 -10.79 -11.63 -6.77
N ALA A 65 -10.38 -11.68 -5.50
CA ALA A 65 -10.50 -12.88 -4.66
C ALA A 65 -10.67 -12.49 -3.18
N GLU A 66 -11.57 -13.20 -2.50
CA GLU A 66 -11.74 -13.12 -1.05
C GLU A 66 -10.59 -13.81 -0.31
N PHE A 67 -10.45 -13.51 0.99
CA PHE A 67 -9.44 -14.13 1.82
C PHE A 67 -9.69 -15.64 1.97
N ARG A 68 -8.66 -16.46 1.75
CA ARG A 68 -8.67 -17.89 2.02
C ARG A 68 -7.30 -18.33 2.54
N TYR A 69 -7.29 -19.31 3.43
CA TYR A 69 -6.07 -19.96 3.90
C TYR A 69 -6.23 -21.48 3.80
N ASP A 70 -5.24 -22.18 3.28
CA ASP A 70 -5.29 -23.65 3.10
C ASP A 70 -4.40 -24.43 4.09
N GLY A 71 -3.78 -23.75 5.05
CA GLY A 71 -2.83 -24.35 6.00
C GLY A 71 -1.37 -24.05 5.66
N GLU A 72 -1.09 -23.59 4.45
CA GLU A 72 0.26 -23.22 4.01
C GLU A 72 0.28 -21.82 3.40
N PHE A 73 -0.64 -21.53 2.48
CA PHE A 73 -0.72 -20.28 1.74
C PHE A 73 -1.99 -19.50 2.06
N ALA A 74 -1.83 -18.19 2.20
CA ALA A 74 -2.94 -17.24 2.21
C ALA A 74 -3.20 -16.72 0.78
N TYR A 75 -4.46 -16.53 0.45
CA TYR A 75 -4.96 -16.08 -0.84
C TYR A 75 -5.94 -14.94 -0.64
N GLY A 76 -6.01 -14.01 -1.59
CA GLY A 76 -6.92 -12.86 -1.56
C GLY A 76 -6.28 -11.63 -2.20
N THR A 77 -7.10 -10.71 -2.70
CA THR A 77 -6.60 -9.41 -3.17
C THR A 77 -5.97 -8.66 -2.00
N GLY A 78 -4.77 -8.11 -2.17
CA GLY A 78 -4.05 -7.44 -1.08
C GLY A 78 -3.09 -8.35 -0.30
N VAL A 79 -3.22 -9.68 -0.36
CA VAL A 79 -2.44 -10.59 0.53
C VAL A 79 -0.94 -10.46 0.31
N CYS A 80 -0.51 -10.55 -0.96
CA CYS A 80 0.89 -10.42 -1.34
C CYS A 80 1.29 -8.94 -1.50
N ASP A 81 0.38 -8.16 -2.07
CA ASP A 81 0.60 -6.81 -2.57
C ASP A 81 -0.50 -5.87 -2.02
N ALA A 82 -0.25 -5.11 -0.95
CA ALA A 82 0.90 -5.24 -0.05
C ALA A 82 0.49 -5.39 1.43
N LYS A 83 -0.74 -5.81 1.72
CA LYS A 83 -1.25 -5.98 3.10
C LYS A 83 -0.48 -7.02 3.92
N GLY A 84 0.19 -7.96 3.27
CA GLY A 84 1.15 -8.86 3.91
C GLY A 84 2.29 -8.10 4.61
N SER A 85 2.82 -7.07 3.95
CA SER A 85 3.87 -6.20 4.49
C SER A 85 3.35 -5.35 5.66
N ILE A 86 2.13 -4.81 5.56
CA ILE A 86 1.46 -4.12 6.67
C ILE A 86 1.35 -5.04 7.88
N ALA A 87 0.87 -6.28 7.68
CA ALA A 87 0.74 -7.27 8.75
C ALA A 87 2.10 -7.59 9.40
N ALA A 88 3.18 -7.63 8.61
CA ALA A 88 4.53 -7.85 9.11
C ALA A 88 5.03 -6.68 9.97
N ILE A 89 4.85 -5.43 9.52
CA ILE A 89 5.22 -4.22 10.27
C ILE A 89 4.47 -4.18 11.61
N LEU A 90 3.15 -4.31 11.59
CA LEU A 90 2.32 -4.30 12.80
C LEU A 90 2.67 -5.47 13.76
N SER A 91 2.98 -6.65 13.20
CA SER A 91 3.44 -7.80 14.02
C SER A 91 4.83 -7.59 14.60
N ALA A 92 5.67 -6.73 14.01
CA ALA A 92 6.99 -6.39 14.55
C ALA A 92 6.87 -5.35 15.67
N ILE A 93 6.11 -4.26 15.44
CA ILE A 93 5.95 -3.21 16.45
C ILE A 93 5.17 -3.69 17.69
N SER A 94 4.30 -4.69 17.56
CA SER A 94 3.63 -5.30 18.73
C SER A 94 4.57 -6.04 19.70
N LYS A 95 5.86 -6.18 19.35
CA LYS A 95 6.88 -6.87 20.16
C LYS A 95 7.96 -5.94 20.71
N ILE A 96 7.81 -4.63 20.52
CA ILE A 96 8.77 -3.63 21.01
C ILE A 96 8.04 -2.67 21.95
N ASP A 97 8.73 -2.21 22.99
CA ASP A 97 8.18 -1.24 23.95
C ASP A 97 8.46 0.20 23.51
N GLU A 98 9.54 0.41 22.75
CA GLU A 98 9.96 1.71 22.24
C GLU A 98 10.05 1.70 20.72
N LEU A 99 9.49 2.72 20.07
CA LEU A 99 9.49 2.84 18.62
C LEU A 99 10.82 3.44 18.14
N ASN A 100 11.75 2.57 17.74
CA ASN A 100 13.06 2.92 17.17
C ASN A 100 13.11 2.85 15.64
N LEU A 101 11.96 3.01 14.98
CA LEU A 101 11.81 2.99 13.53
C LEU A 101 10.67 3.92 13.13
N ASN A 102 10.70 4.43 11.91
CA ASN A 102 9.56 5.13 11.33
C ASN A 102 8.84 4.18 10.38
N PHE A 103 7.53 4.32 10.23
CA PHE A 103 6.80 3.62 9.18
C PHE A 103 5.66 4.45 8.62
N ALA A 104 5.31 4.16 7.37
CA ALA A 104 4.22 4.82 6.68
C ALA A 104 3.44 3.84 5.81
N PHE A 105 2.12 4.03 5.78
CA PHE A 105 1.22 3.32 4.88
C PHE A 105 0.65 4.32 3.88
N PHE A 106 0.94 4.11 2.60
CA PHE A 106 0.59 5.02 1.52
C PHE A 106 -0.78 4.69 0.92
N VAL A 107 -1.46 5.73 0.44
CA VAL A 107 -2.66 5.63 -0.40
C VAL A 107 -2.30 5.75 -1.88
N ASP A 108 -3.21 5.30 -2.75
CA ASP A 108 -3.15 5.57 -4.20
C ASP A 108 -1.82 5.13 -4.86
N GLU A 109 -1.20 4.02 -4.44
CA GLU A 109 0.01 3.50 -5.09
C GLU A 109 -0.32 2.83 -6.43
N GLU A 110 -1.39 2.04 -6.48
CA GLU A 110 -1.78 1.21 -7.62
C GLU A 110 -2.36 2.02 -8.79
N GLU A 111 -2.57 3.33 -8.60
CA GLU A 111 -2.97 4.28 -9.63
C GLU A 111 -1.91 5.37 -9.85
N SER A 112 -1.95 6.48 -9.09
CA SER A 112 -1.17 7.69 -9.43
C SER A 112 0.08 7.92 -8.56
N GLY A 113 0.25 7.17 -7.47
CA GLY A 113 1.34 7.30 -6.52
C GLY A 113 1.32 8.61 -5.72
N ASN A 114 0.16 9.24 -5.50
CA ASN A 114 0.13 10.55 -4.84
C ASN A 114 0.56 10.47 -3.36
N GLY A 115 0.26 9.36 -2.67
CA GLY A 115 0.66 9.15 -1.28
C GLY A 115 2.18 9.19 -1.09
N SER A 116 2.90 8.36 -1.84
CA SER A 116 4.37 8.29 -1.80
C SER A 116 5.03 9.57 -2.31
N LYS A 117 4.45 10.23 -3.33
CA LYS A 117 4.90 11.53 -3.81
C LYS A 117 4.80 12.59 -2.73
N HIS A 118 3.66 12.70 -2.03
CA HIS A 118 3.50 13.62 -0.91
C HIS A 118 4.51 13.33 0.19
N PHE A 119 4.68 12.05 0.53
CA PHE A 119 5.64 11.62 1.54
C PHE A 119 7.08 12.07 1.20
N SER A 120 7.55 11.82 -0.03
CA SER A 120 8.91 12.17 -0.45
C SER A 120 9.24 13.67 -0.43
N GLN A 121 8.20 14.53 -0.45
CA GLN A 121 8.34 15.98 -0.40
C GLN A 121 8.35 16.52 1.03
N ASN A 122 7.86 15.76 2.01
CA ASN A 122 7.63 16.22 3.39
C ASN A 122 8.49 15.48 4.42
N TYR A 123 9.06 14.33 4.08
CA TYR A 123 9.89 13.52 4.96
C TYR A 123 11.27 13.26 4.35
N THR A 124 12.26 13.05 5.20
CA THR A 124 13.64 12.71 4.80
C THR A 124 14.12 11.49 5.57
N GLY A 125 15.11 10.79 5.02
CA GLY A 125 15.68 9.60 5.64
C GLY A 125 16.00 8.51 4.62
N ARG A 126 16.32 7.34 5.15
CA ARG A 126 16.48 6.10 4.37
C ARG A 126 15.17 5.33 4.41
N ALA A 127 14.84 4.61 3.35
CA ALA A 127 13.59 3.85 3.29
C ALA A 127 13.83 2.40 2.84
N VAL A 128 13.10 1.49 3.47
CA VAL A 128 12.85 0.12 2.99
C VAL A 128 11.42 0.12 2.48
N VAL A 129 11.25 -0.02 1.17
CA VAL A 129 9.94 -0.22 0.56
C VAL A 129 9.61 -1.70 0.67
N MET A 130 8.53 -2.02 1.36
CA MET A 130 8.12 -3.39 1.66
C MET A 130 7.13 -3.90 0.62
N GLU A 131 7.66 -4.25 -0.54
CA GLU A 131 6.93 -4.92 -1.62
C GLU A 131 7.23 -6.42 -1.71
N PRO A 132 6.41 -7.22 -2.40
CA PRO A 132 6.66 -8.65 -2.56
C PRO A 132 7.89 -8.91 -3.45
N THR A 133 9.03 -9.15 -2.80
CA THR A 133 10.31 -9.44 -3.45
C THR A 133 10.77 -10.89 -3.26
N ASP A 134 9.87 -11.81 -2.89
CA ASP A 134 10.21 -13.20 -2.54
C ASP A 134 11.27 -13.27 -1.42
N LEU A 135 11.15 -12.37 -0.43
CA LEU A 135 12.06 -12.18 0.70
C LEU A 135 13.51 -11.85 0.30
N LYS A 136 13.72 -11.37 -0.93
CA LYS A 136 15.03 -10.92 -1.43
C LYS A 136 15.14 -9.40 -1.36
N ILE A 137 16.34 -8.89 -1.17
CA ILE A 137 16.58 -7.44 -1.23
C ILE A 137 16.58 -7.02 -2.70
N ALA A 138 15.57 -6.25 -3.10
CA ALA A 138 15.56 -5.55 -4.39
C ALA A 138 16.25 -4.19 -4.22
N THR A 139 17.29 -3.93 -5.01
CA THR A 139 18.03 -2.65 -5.00
C THR A 139 17.68 -1.74 -6.19
N ILE A 140 16.85 -2.25 -7.11
CA ILE A 140 16.47 -1.57 -8.36
C ILE A 140 14.97 -1.77 -8.55
N GLN A 141 14.27 -0.69 -8.90
CA GLN A 141 12.91 -0.70 -9.42
C GLN A 141 12.93 -0.04 -10.80
N PHE A 142 12.18 -0.59 -11.75
CA PHE A 142 12.02 0.05 -13.06
C PHE A 142 10.99 1.18 -12.95
N GLY A 143 11.26 2.31 -13.61
CA GLY A 143 10.27 3.36 -13.76
C GLY A 143 9.11 2.92 -14.66
N SER A 144 7.91 3.39 -14.39
CA SER A 144 6.74 3.23 -15.25
C SER A 144 6.54 4.49 -16.11
N ALA A 145 6.05 4.29 -17.33
CA ALA A 145 5.63 5.39 -18.21
C ALA A 145 4.29 5.01 -18.84
N GLU A 146 3.23 5.73 -18.48
CA GLU A 146 1.91 5.54 -19.07
C GLU A 146 1.71 6.50 -20.25
N VAL A 147 1.23 5.97 -21.38
CA VAL A 147 0.95 6.75 -22.58
C VAL A 147 -0.52 6.60 -22.96
N ILE A 148 -1.30 7.67 -22.79
CA ILE A 148 -2.72 7.71 -23.17
C ILE A 148 -2.85 8.26 -24.59
N LEU A 149 -3.19 7.40 -25.56
CA LEU A 149 -3.43 7.79 -26.95
C LEU A 149 -4.93 8.02 -27.19
N LYS A 150 -5.33 9.27 -27.45
CA LYS A 150 -6.71 9.64 -27.82
C LYS A 150 -6.79 9.96 -29.31
N PHE A 151 -7.53 9.14 -30.06
CA PHE A 151 -7.78 9.37 -31.47
C PHE A 151 -9.18 9.96 -31.67
N LYS A 152 -9.28 11.05 -32.44
CA LYS A 152 -10.57 11.60 -32.91
C LYS A 152 -10.71 11.30 -34.39
N GLY A 153 -11.63 10.41 -34.74
CA GLY A 153 -12.07 10.17 -36.10
C GLY A 153 -13.32 11.00 -36.44
N LYS A 154 -13.55 11.25 -37.72
CA LYS A 154 -14.84 11.71 -38.24
C LYS A 154 -15.42 10.57 -39.07
N SER A 155 -16.64 10.11 -38.76
CA SER A 155 -17.29 9.07 -39.56
C SER A 155 -17.40 9.52 -41.01
N SER A 156 -16.95 8.68 -41.92
CA SER A 156 -17.15 8.81 -43.35
C SER A 156 -17.71 7.50 -43.87
N SER A 157 -18.66 7.56 -44.81
CA SER A 157 -19.16 6.36 -45.47
C SER A 157 -18.03 5.69 -46.25
N ARG A 158 -17.88 4.38 -46.07
CA ARG A 158 -16.93 3.55 -46.81
C ARG A 158 -17.29 3.60 -48.30
N CYS A 159 -16.44 4.23 -49.12
CA CYS A 159 -16.51 4.03 -50.57
C CYS A 159 -15.79 2.71 -50.89
N LEU A 160 -16.54 1.65 -51.14
CA LEU A 160 -16.01 0.50 -51.88
C LEU A 160 -15.88 0.95 -53.33
N LEU A 161 -14.65 1.26 -53.76
CA LEU A 161 -14.34 1.29 -55.19
C LEU A 161 -14.37 -0.16 -55.66
N GLY A 162 -15.46 -0.52 -56.34
CA GLY A 162 -15.56 -1.73 -57.16
C GLY A 162 -14.94 -1.52 -58.52
#